data_AF-A0AAW0Q2E6-F1
#
_entry.id   AF-A0AAW0Q2E6-F1
#
_cell.length_a   1.000
_cell.length_b   1.000
_cell.length_c   1.000
_cell.angle_alpha   90.00
_cell.angle_beta   90.00
_cell.angle_gamma   90.00
#
_symmetry.space_group_name_H-M   'P 1'
#
loop_
_entity.id
_entity.type
_entity.pdbx_description
1 polymer ?
#
loop_
_entity_poly.entity_id
_entity_poly.type
_entity_poly.pdbx_seq_one_letter_code
_entity_poly.pdbx_strand_id
1 'polypeptide(L)'
;MKHLGRGNVKHPDVFDKGLATHVVSGILYGAQAFFVFDREVSKTENQQDVEGNVQAIIKKIPSFSIEGKGELKMNDEDKASVDKFSYAVEVYQSLPKLLKESDVPVKVWLLPLTTLDSAAARLVREISVHLVKEAQSVLEDFNDLELRCNDALKTKTVGLSKLLARKLPAIRGGGEEEAGLADVLRREPLLRSTAQTSATGWNLKKEK
;
A
#
# COMPACT_ATOMS: atom_id res chain seq x y z
N MET A 1 20.53 -37.53 10.28
CA MET A 1 20.63 -36.23 10.99
C MET A 1 20.62 -36.45 12.51
N LYS A 2 21.75 -36.85 13.13
CA LYS A 2 21.79 -37.14 14.59
C LYS A 2 22.02 -35.90 15.46
N HIS A 3 22.45 -34.78 14.87
CA HIS A 3 22.85 -33.56 15.58
C HIS A 3 21.69 -32.64 15.99
N LEU A 4 20.45 -32.90 15.54
CA LEU A 4 19.26 -32.10 15.86
C LEU A 4 18.21 -32.86 16.68
N GLY A 5 18.53 -34.08 17.12
CA GLY A 5 17.63 -34.87 17.98
C GLY A 5 17.56 -34.32 19.42
N ARG A 6 16.63 -34.84 20.21
CA ARG A 6 16.28 -34.39 21.58
C ARG A 6 17.48 -34.12 22.51
N GLY A 7 18.54 -34.91 22.43
CA GLY A 7 19.75 -34.72 23.28
C GLY A 7 20.66 -33.57 22.86
N ASN A 8 20.44 -32.95 21.70
CA ASN A 8 21.35 -31.97 21.08
C ASN A 8 20.73 -30.58 20.87
N VAL A 9 19.46 -30.38 21.24
CA VAL A 9 18.77 -29.08 21.17
C VAL A 9 18.67 -28.44 22.56
N LYS A 10 18.83 -27.11 22.62
CA LYS A 10 18.74 -26.33 23.86
C LYS A 10 17.36 -26.39 24.53
N HIS A 11 16.31 -26.64 23.75
CA HIS A 11 14.92 -26.66 24.20
C HIS A 11 14.24 -27.99 23.80
N PRO A 12 14.60 -29.11 24.45
CA PRO A 12 14.06 -30.43 24.12
C PRO A 12 12.56 -30.56 24.47
N ASP A 13 12.06 -29.73 25.38
CA ASP A 13 10.67 -29.70 25.81
C ASP A 13 9.69 -29.23 24.73
N VAL A 14 10.20 -28.59 23.66
CA VAL A 14 9.40 -28.21 22.49
C VAL A 14 8.76 -29.42 21.80
N PHE A 15 9.42 -30.59 21.84
CA PHE A 15 8.88 -31.82 21.28
C PHE A 15 7.68 -32.34 22.08
N ASP A 16 7.72 -32.25 23.41
CA ASP A 16 6.69 -32.83 24.28
C ASP A 16 5.50 -31.88 24.50
N LYS A 17 5.74 -30.56 24.53
CA LYS A 17 4.73 -29.55 24.86
C LYS A 17 3.89 -29.09 23.66
N GLY A 18 4.24 -29.53 22.45
CA GLY A 18 3.54 -29.16 21.22
C GLY A 18 3.55 -27.66 20.91
N LEU A 19 4.61 -26.94 21.34
CA LEU A 19 4.72 -25.49 21.19
C LEU A 19 5.02 -25.05 19.76
N ALA A 20 5.55 -25.95 18.93
CA ALA A 20 5.89 -25.71 17.55
C ALA A 20 5.70 -26.98 16.70
N THR A 21 5.47 -26.80 15.41
CA THR A 21 5.39 -27.90 14.43
C THR A 21 6.62 -27.97 13.53
N HIS A 22 7.35 -26.85 13.38
CA HIS A 22 8.51 -26.72 12.51
C HIS A 22 9.65 -25.98 13.21
N VAL A 23 10.88 -26.23 12.77
CA VAL A 23 12.09 -25.47 13.13
C VAL A 23 12.67 -24.82 11.89
N VAL A 24 13.24 -23.63 12.04
CA VAL A 24 13.98 -22.97 10.97
C VAL A 24 15.26 -23.76 10.68
N SER A 25 15.40 -24.26 9.45
CA SER A 25 16.58 -25.01 9.00
C SER A 25 17.51 -24.18 8.12
N GLY A 26 17.04 -23.04 7.62
CA GLY A 26 17.84 -22.11 6.84
C GLY A 26 17.15 -20.76 6.72
N ILE A 27 17.96 -19.71 6.58
CA ILE A 27 17.50 -18.34 6.34
C ILE A 27 18.35 -17.75 5.22
N LEU A 28 17.69 -17.18 4.22
CA LEU A 28 18.31 -16.35 3.20
C LEU A 28 18.07 -14.91 3.60
N TYR A 29 19.16 -14.22 3.85
CA TYR A 29 19.15 -12.80 4.11
C TYR A 29 19.33 -12.02 2.82
N GLY A 30 18.74 -10.83 2.80
CA GLY A 30 18.84 -9.88 1.70
C GLY A 30 17.95 -8.69 1.95
N ALA A 31 17.64 -7.97 0.88
CA ALA A 31 16.76 -6.82 0.93
C ALA A 31 15.95 -6.71 -0.36
N GLN A 32 14.71 -6.25 -0.22
CA GLN A 32 13.80 -6.04 -1.33
C GLN A 32 13.21 -4.63 -1.22
N ALA A 33 13.14 -3.93 -2.34
CA ALA A 33 12.51 -2.63 -2.44
C ALA A 33 11.29 -2.72 -3.36
N PHE A 34 10.22 -2.02 -3.00
CA PHE A 34 9.00 -1.91 -3.79
C PHE A 34 8.80 -0.45 -4.18
N PHE A 35 8.57 -0.21 -5.47
CA PHE A 35 8.17 1.10 -5.98
C PHE A 35 6.71 1.04 -6.36
N VAL A 36 5.89 1.81 -5.66
CA VAL A 36 4.46 1.94 -5.92
C VAL A 36 4.24 3.26 -6.65
N PHE A 37 3.58 3.19 -7.81
CA PHE A 37 3.33 4.35 -8.67
C PHE A 37 1.82 4.53 -8.80
N ASP A 38 1.29 5.52 -8.08
CA ASP A 38 -0.14 5.85 -8.14
C ASP A 38 -0.37 7.06 -9.04
N ARG A 39 -1.40 6.97 -9.89
CA ARG A 39 -1.85 8.08 -10.73
C ARG A 39 -3.36 8.13 -10.78
N GLU A 40 -3.93 9.28 -10.42
CA GLU A 40 -5.35 9.54 -10.62
C GLU A 40 -5.65 9.74 -12.11
N VAL A 41 -6.78 9.19 -12.56
CA VAL A 41 -7.27 9.30 -13.94
C VAL A 41 -8.53 10.17 -13.96
N SER A 42 -8.54 11.20 -14.80
CA SER A 42 -9.72 12.04 -14.98
C SER A 42 -10.77 11.37 -15.89
N LYS A 43 -12.02 11.84 -15.83
CA LYS A 43 -13.12 11.33 -16.69
C LYS A 43 -12.87 11.51 -18.19
N THR A 44 -11.95 12.39 -18.56
CA THR A 44 -11.60 12.70 -19.95
C THR A 44 -10.40 11.91 -20.45
N GLU A 45 -9.65 11.26 -19.56
CA GLU A 45 -8.53 10.41 -19.90
C GLU A 45 -8.99 8.96 -20.07
N ASN A 46 -8.34 8.24 -20.99
CA ASN A 46 -8.53 6.81 -21.13
C ASN A 46 -7.61 6.07 -20.14
N GLN A 47 -8.19 5.29 -19.24
CA GLN A 47 -7.46 4.56 -18.20
C GLN A 47 -6.42 3.59 -18.79
N GLN A 48 -6.74 2.89 -19.89
CA GLN A 48 -5.82 1.94 -20.52
C GLN A 48 -4.62 2.65 -21.14
N ASP A 49 -4.83 3.81 -21.76
CA ASP A 49 -3.74 4.58 -22.36
C ASP A 49 -2.82 5.15 -21.27
N VAL A 50 -3.40 5.62 -20.16
CA VAL A 50 -2.63 6.10 -19.01
C VAL A 50 -1.84 4.96 -18.36
N GLU A 51 -2.46 3.81 -18.12
CA GLU A 51 -1.81 2.62 -17.58
C GLU A 51 -0.67 2.16 -18.48
N GLY A 52 -0.92 2.04 -19.79
CA GLY A 52 0.09 1.64 -20.77
C GLY A 52 1.29 2.58 -20.81
N ASN A 53 1.04 3.88 -20.74
CA ASN A 53 2.10 4.89 -20.69
C ASN A 53 2.93 4.78 -19.39
N VAL A 54 2.27 4.71 -18.23
CA VAL A 54 2.95 4.54 -16.94
C VAL A 54 3.77 3.25 -16.92
N GLN A 55 3.20 2.14 -17.40
CA GLN A 55 3.89 0.86 -17.50
C GLN A 55 5.13 0.93 -18.42
N ALA A 56 5.03 1.63 -19.55
CA ALA A 56 6.15 1.82 -20.47
C ALA A 56 7.30 2.59 -19.79
N ILE A 57 6.99 3.65 -19.03
CA ILE A 57 7.99 4.43 -18.29
C ILE A 57 8.64 3.59 -17.19
N ILE A 58 7.84 2.87 -16.38
CA ILE A 58 8.35 2.03 -15.29
C ILE A 58 9.32 0.95 -15.83
N LYS A 59 9.00 0.34 -16.97
CA LYS A 59 9.87 -0.65 -17.63
C LYS A 59 11.20 -0.05 -18.08
N LYS A 60 11.25 1.25 -18.37
CA LYS A 60 12.49 1.96 -18.74
C LYS A 60 13.37 2.31 -17.53
N ILE A 61 12.81 2.45 -16.32
CA ILE A 61 13.56 2.86 -15.11
C ILE A 61 14.86 2.06 -14.90
N PRO A 62 14.88 0.72 -14.98
CA PRO A 62 16.10 -0.06 -14.78
C PRO A 62 17.15 0.10 -15.89
N SER A 63 16.77 0.62 -17.06
CA SER A 63 17.64 0.77 -18.22
C SER A 63 18.48 2.05 -18.19
N PHE A 64 18.14 3.00 -17.31
CA PHE A 64 18.91 4.23 -17.15
C PHE A 64 20.18 3.98 -16.36
N SER A 65 21.30 4.50 -16.86
CA SER A 65 22.61 4.39 -16.20
C SER A 65 23.06 5.76 -15.67
N ILE A 66 23.82 5.73 -14.56
CA ILE A 66 24.55 6.91 -14.06
C ILE A 66 25.93 6.92 -14.71
N GLU A 67 26.27 8.01 -15.39
CA GLU A 67 27.64 8.34 -15.75
C GLU A 67 28.22 9.31 -14.71
N GLY A 68 29.47 9.11 -14.30
CA GLY A 68 30.21 10.08 -13.48
C GLY A 68 29.50 10.50 -12.18
N LYS A 69 29.70 11.76 -11.75
CA LYS A 69 29.22 12.35 -10.48
C LYS A 69 27.68 12.52 -10.42
N GLY A 70 26.91 11.45 -10.63
CA GLY A 70 25.45 11.45 -10.48
C GLY A 70 24.67 11.96 -11.69
N GLU A 71 25.28 11.99 -12.89
CA GLU A 71 24.59 12.42 -14.10
C GLU A 71 23.92 11.22 -14.79
N LEU A 72 22.62 11.37 -15.07
CA LEU A 72 21.81 10.35 -15.72
C LEU A 72 22.03 10.36 -17.24
N LYS A 73 22.44 9.22 -17.80
CA LYS A 73 22.50 9.07 -19.26
C LYS A 73 21.10 8.81 -19.81
N MET A 74 20.50 9.84 -20.40
CA MET A 74 19.17 9.79 -21.04
C MET A 74 19.22 10.50 -22.39
N ASN A 75 18.49 9.95 -23.37
CA ASN A 75 18.28 10.61 -24.67
C ASN A 75 17.18 11.68 -24.55
N ASP A 76 17.15 12.66 -25.46
CA ASP A 76 16.19 13.79 -25.39
C ASP A 76 14.72 13.34 -25.43
N GLU A 77 14.42 12.25 -26.16
CA GLU A 77 13.09 11.62 -26.20
C GLU A 77 12.68 10.99 -24.86
N ASP A 78 13.65 10.45 -24.11
CA ASP A 78 13.40 9.83 -22.80
C ASP A 78 13.28 10.90 -21.70
N LYS A 79 13.97 12.03 -21.84
CA LYS A 79 14.00 13.12 -20.87
C LYS A 79 12.60 13.71 -20.62
N ALA A 80 11.85 13.96 -21.71
CA ALA A 80 10.47 14.47 -21.63
C ALA A 80 9.48 13.50 -20.95
N SER A 81 9.77 12.19 -20.99
CA SER A 81 8.92 11.15 -20.39
C SER A 81 9.23 10.89 -18.91
N VAL A 82 10.45 11.19 -18.47
CA VAL A 82 10.98 10.84 -17.14
C VAL A 82 10.91 12.01 -16.14
N ASP A 83 10.68 13.25 -16.57
CA ASP A 83 10.58 14.41 -15.66
C ASP A 83 9.60 14.20 -14.47
N LYS A 84 8.55 13.38 -14.65
CA LYS A 84 7.59 13.04 -13.58
C LYS A 84 8.06 11.91 -12.63
N PHE A 85 9.08 11.15 -13.00
CA PHE A 85 9.58 9.98 -12.28
C PHE A 85 11.08 10.06 -11.95
N SER A 86 11.70 11.23 -12.13
CA SER A 86 13.12 11.48 -11.88
C SER A 86 13.57 10.97 -10.50
N TYR A 87 12.80 11.27 -9.46
CA TYR A 87 13.08 10.79 -8.10
C TYR A 87 13.11 9.25 -8.00
N ALA A 88 12.18 8.57 -8.65
CA ALA A 88 12.15 7.10 -8.62
C ALA A 88 13.37 6.50 -9.34
N VAL A 89 13.84 7.14 -10.43
CA VAL A 89 15.07 6.73 -11.13
C VAL A 89 16.30 6.92 -10.26
N GLU A 90 16.44 8.09 -9.62
CA GLU A 90 17.55 8.38 -8.71
C GLU A 90 17.61 7.39 -7.53
N VAL A 91 16.46 7.15 -6.89
CA VAL A 91 16.35 6.18 -5.79
C VAL A 91 16.71 4.78 -6.30
N TYR A 92 16.14 4.33 -7.43
CA TYR A 92 16.42 3.02 -8.01
C TYR A 92 17.92 2.79 -8.26
N GLN A 93 18.63 3.81 -8.72
CA GLN A 93 20.06 3.70 -8.99
C GLN A 93 20.92 3.75 -7.73
N SER A 94 20.45 4.40 -6.67
CA SER A 94 21.10 4.35 -5.37
C SER A 94 20.85 3.04 -4.62
N LEU A 95 19.80 2.28 -4.96
CA LEU A 95 19.41 1.05 -4.27
C LEU A 95 20.55 0.02 -4.14
N PRO A 96 21.34 -0.33 -5.17
CA PRO A 96 22.40 -1.31 -5.01
C PRO A 96 23.45 -0.92 -3.95
N LYS A 97 23.59 0.37 -3.64
CA LYS A 97 24.45 0.86 -2.55
C LYS A 97 23.73 0.75 -1.20
N LEU A 98 22.46 1.15 -1.14
CA LEU A 98 21.64 1.12 0.08
C LEU A 98 21.31 -0.31 0.56
N LEU A 99 21.11 -1.24 -0.39
CA LEU A 99 20.74 -2.62 -0.10
C LEU A 99 21.93 -3.48 0.37
N LYS A 100 23.17 -3.02 0.18
CA LYS A 100 24.38 -3.73 0.68
C LYS A 100 24.49 -3.73 2.21
N GLU A 101 23.84 -2.78 2.88
CA GLU A 101 23.89 -2.64 4.33
C GLU A 101 22.72 -3.33 5.04
N SER A 102 21.78 -3.90 4.27
CA SER A 102 20.56 -4.53 4.79
C SER A 102 20.69 -6.04 4.83
N ASP A 103 20.60 -6.59 6.04
CA ASP A 103 20.68 -8.04 6.32
C ASP A 103 19.37 -8.50 6.98
N VAL A 104 18.28 -8.49 6.22
CA VAL A 104 16.95 -8.90 6.71
C VAL A 104 16.60 -10.29 6.16
N PRO A 105 15.98 -11.20 6.93
CA PRO A 105 15.47 -12.46 6.41
C PRO A 105 14.44 -12.25 5.28
N VAL A 106 14.77 -12.69 4.06
CA VAL A 106 13.87 -12.62 2.89
C VAL A 106 13.20 -13.97 2.64
N LYS A 107 13.88 -15.07 2.92
CA LYS A 107 13.32 -16.42 2.77
C LYS A 107 13.74 -17.32 3.94
N VAL A 108 12.78 -18.08 4.45
CA VAL A 108 12.99 -19.01 5.57
C VAL A 108 12.60 -20.41 5.13
N TRP A 109 13.44 -21.38 5.43
CA TRP A 109 13.13 -22.80 5.26
C TRP A 109 12.72 -23.40 6.60
N LEU A 110 11.60 -24.11 6.59
CA LEU A 110 11.03 -24.76 7.76
C LEU A 110 11.16 -26.28 7.60
N LEU A 111 11.69 -26.94 8.62
CA LEU A 111 11.77 -28.39 8.73
C LEU A 111 10.74 -28.88 9.76
N PRO A 112 9.85 -29.82 9.43
CA PRO A 112 8.91 -30.37 10.40
C PRO A 112 9.64 -31.06 11.55
N LEU A 113 9.28 -30.75 12.80
CA LEU A 113 9.89 -31.34 13.99
C LEU A 113 9.66 -32.84 14.10
N THR A 114 8.59 -33.34 13.48
CA THR A 114 8.28 -34.78 13.37
C THR A 114 9.36 -35.58 12.65
N THR A 115 10.21 -34.93 11.84
CA THR A 115 11.38 -35.57 11.20
C THR A 115 12.54 -35.80 12.18
N LEU A 116 12.52 -35.13 13.33
CA LEU A 116 13.54 -35.20 14.38
C LEU A 116 13.08 -36.06 15.56
N ASP A 117 11.80 -35.94 15.94
CA ASP A 117 11.16 -36.74 16.99
C ASP A 117 9.69 -36.99 16.62
N SER A 118 9.27 -38.25 16.54
CA SER A 118 7.89 -38.62 16.19
C SER A 118 6.84 -38.15 17.20
N ALA A 119 7.23 -37.85 18.44
CA ALA A 119 6.34 -37.32 19.47
C ALA A 119 6.03 -35.82 19.28
N ALA A 120 6.78 -35.14 18.42
CA ALA A 120 6.59 -33.71 18.15
C ALA A 120 5.19 -33.39 17.60
N ALA A 121 4.70 -32.18 17.89
CA ALA A 121 3.44 -31.72 17.32
C ALA A 121 3.49 -31.68 15.79
N ARG A 122 2.38 -32.10 15.17
CA ARG A 122 2.20 -32.15 13.72
C ARG A 122 1.13 -31.17 13.29
N LEU A 123 1.31 -30.55 12.12
CA LEU A 123 0.25 -29.77 11.49
C LEU A 123 -0.95 -30.69 11.20
N VAL A 124 -2.11 -30.39 11.77
CA VAL A 124 -3.28 -31.28 11.70
C VAL A 124 -4.14 -30.96 10.49
N ARG A 125 -4.29 -29.68 10.14
CA ARG A 125 -5.06 -29.21 8.99
C ARG A 125 -4.45 -27.95 8.43
N GLU A 126 -4.47 -27.83 7.12
CA GLU A 126 -4.19 -26.58 6.42
C GLU A 126 -5.49 -25.83 6.18
N ILE A 127 -5.40 -24.50 6.08
CA ILE A 127 -6.51 -23.68 5.61
C ILE A 127 -6.67 -23.95 4.12
N SER A 128 -7.90 -24.21 3.67
CA SER A 128 -8.13 -24.48 2.26
C SER A 128 -7.79 -23.26 1.41
N VAL A 129 -7.14 -23.49 0.27
CA VAL A 129 -6.82 -22.42 -0.70
C VAL A 129 -8.09 -21.70 -1.16
N HIS A 130 -9.22 -22.41 -1.23
CA HIS A 130 -10.50 -21.83 -1.57
C HIS A 130 -10.94 -20.78 -0.53
N LEU A 131 -10.89 -21.10 0.76
CA LEU A 131 -11.28 -20.16 1.82
C LEU A 131 -10.36 -18.94 1.87
N VAL A 132 -9.05 -19.14 1.63
CA VAL A 132 -8.10 -18.02 1.52
C VAL A 132 -8.49 -17.08 0.37
N LYS A 133 -8.84 -17.64 -0.79
CA LYS A 133 -9.28 -16.85 -1.95
C LYS A 133 -10.61 -16.14 -1.72
N GLU A 134 -11.57 -16.79 -1.07
CA GLU A 134 -12.85 -16.16 -0.73
C GLU A 134 -12.64 -14.97 0.22
N ALA A 135 -11.83 -15.16 1.27
CA ALA A 135 -11.51 -14.08 2.19
C ALA A 135 -10.78 -12.91 1.49
N GLN A 136 -9.84 -13.21 0.60
CA GLN A 136 -9.15 -12.20 -0.21
C GLN A 136 -10.13 -11.44 -1.11
N SER A 137 -11.02 -12.15 -1.82
CA SER A 137 -12.03 -11.54 -2.70
C SER A 137 -12.92 -10.56 -1.94
N VAL A 138 -13.39 -10.93 -0.75
CA VAL A 138 -14.22 -10.05 0.09
C VAL A 138 -13.45 -8.79 0.50
N LEU A 139 -12.15 -8.91 0.83
CA LEU A 139 -11.31 -7.75 1.16
C LEU A 139 -11.08 -6.85 -0.05
N GLU A 140 -10.90 -7.43 -1.25
CA GLU A 140 -10.79 -6.68 -2.51
C GLU A 140 -12.09 -5.92 -2.82
N ASP A 141 -13.26 -6.54 -2.61
CA ASP A 141 -14.56 -5.89 -2.78
C ASP A 141 -14.74 -4.68 -1.85
N PHE A 142 -14.29 -4.79 -0.60
CA PHE A 142 -14.31 -3.66 0.33
C PHE A 142 -13.38 -2.52 -0.10
N ASN A 143 -12.19 -2.85 -0.61
CA ASN A 143 -11.25 -1.86 -1.10
C ASN A 143 -11.78 -1.14 -2.36
N ASP A 144 -12.42 -1.85 -3.30
CA ASP A 144 -13.09 -1.23 -4.44
C ASP A 144 -14.22 -0.29 -3.99
N LEU A 145 -15.02 -0.71 -3.02
CA LEU A 145 -16.08 0.12 -2.46
C LEU A 145 -15.50 1.40 -1.82
N GLU A 146 -14.41 1.29 -1.06
CA GLU A 146 -13.73 2.43 -0.46
C GLU A 146 -13.22 3.42 -1.52
N LEU A 147 -12.54 2.93 -2.56
CA LEU A 147 -12.07 3.76 -3.66
C LEU A 147 -13.22 4.50 -4.35
N ARG A 148 -14.30 3.80 -4.67
CA ARG A 148 -15.50 4.39 -5.31
C ARG A 148 -16.20 5.41 -4.41
N CYS A 149 -16.26 5.15 -3.11
CA CYS A 149 -16.79 6.11 -2.13
C CYS A 149 -15.93 7.38 -2.09
N ASN A 150 -14.60 7.24 -2.06
CA ASN A 150 -13.67 8.36 -2.07
C ASN A 150 -13.79 9.19 -3.35
N ASP A 151 -13.91 8.56 -4.52
CA ASP A 151 -14.16 9.24 -5.78
C ASP A 151 -15.50 10.00 -5.79
N ALA A 152 -16.56 9.37 -5.28
CA ALA A 152 -17.87 10.01 -5.15
C ALA A 152 -17.85 11.22 -4.20
N LEU A 153 -17.12 11.12 -3.09
CA LEU A 153 -16.94 12.23 -2.15
C LEU A 153 -16.11 13.36 -2.78
N LYS A 154 -15.00 13.03 -3.44
CA LYS A 154 -14.13 14.00 -4.11
C LYS A 154 -14.88 14.77 -5.20
N THR A 155 -15.65 14.07 -6.03
CA THR A 155 -16.44 14.69 -7.10
C THR A 155 -17.51 15.66 -6.55
N LYS A 156 -18.19 15.30 -5.46
CA LYS A 156 -19.16 16.21 -4.81
C LYS A 156 -18.48 17.43 -4.18
N THR A 157 -17.36 17.25 -3.50
CA THR A 157 -16.57 18.36 -2.93
C THR A 157 -16.10 19.34 -4.01
N VAL A 158 -15.61 18.83 -5.14
CA VAL A 158 -15.22 19.66 -6.30
C VAL A 158 -16.43 20.36 -6.93
N GLY A 159 -17.60 19.71 -6.97
CA GLY A 159 -18.84 20.34 -7.42
C GLY A 159 -19.25 21.52 -6.54
N LEU A 160 -19.21 21.33 -5.22
CA LEU A 160 -19.55 22.37 -4.26
C LEU A 160 -18.56 23.53 -4.29
N SER A 161 -17.25 23.27 -4.37
CA SER A 161 -16.24 24.33 -4.46
C SER A 161 -16.42 25.18 -5.72
N LYS A 162 -16.70 24.55 -6.87
CA LYS A 162 -17.04 25.26 -8.11
C LYS A 162 -18.31 26.11 -7.98
N LEU A 163 -19.35 25.58 -7.32
CA LEU A 163 -20.57 26.32 -7.08
C LEU A 163 -20.32 27.56 -6.22
N LEU A 164 -19.59 27.42 -5.11
CA LEU A 164 -19.22 28.51 -4.22
C LEU A 164 -18.37 29.57 -4.94
N ALA A 165 -17.39 29.14 -5.73
CA ALA A 165 -16.55 30.04 -6.53
C ALA A 165 -17.35 30.87 -7.54
N ARG A 166 -18.48 30.34 -8.04
CA ARG A 166 -19.38 31.07 -8.96
C ARG A 166 -20.37 31.97 -8.22
N LYS A 167 -20.99 31.48 -7.15
CA LYS A 167 -22.10 32.14 -6.45
C LYS A 167 -21.62 33.29 -5.55
N LEU A 168 -20.49 33.14 -4.86
CA LEU A 168 -20.00 34.16 -3.93
C LEU A 168 -19.69 35.50 -4.63
N PRO A 169 -19.00 35.55 -5.78
CA PRO A 169 -18.80 36.81 -6.51
C PRO A 169 -20.11 37.39 -7.07
N ALA A 170 -21.03 36.54 -7.54
CA ALA A 170 -22.32 36.98 -8.09
C ALA A 170 -23.20 37.65 -7.03
N ILE A 171 -23.23 37.09 -5.81
CA ILE A 171 -23.91 37.69 -4.65
C ILE A 171 -23.25 39.01 -4.28
N ARG A 172 -21.90 39.07 -4.21
CA ARG A 172 -21.17 40.31 -3.91
C ARG A 172 -21.38 41.41 -4.97
N GLY A 173 -21.58 41.03 -6.23
CA GLY A 173 -21.88 41.94 -7.33
C GLY A 173 -23.36 42.28 -7.49
N GLY A 174 -24.24 41.80 -6.59
CA GLY A 174 -25.68 42.07 -6.63
C GLY A 174 -26.45 41.32 -7.73
N GLY A 175 -25.83 40.35 -8.41
CA GLY A 175 -26.45 39.58 -9.49
C GLY A 175 -27.23 38.34 -9.02
N GLU A 176 -27.08 37.94 -7.75
CA GLU A 176 -27.78 36.80 -7.16
C GLU A 176 -28.10 37.05 -5.67
N GLU A 177 -29.17 36.43 -5.17
CA GLU A 177 -29.54 36.52 -3.75
C GLU A 177 -28.88 35.41 -2.90
N GLU A 178 -28.52 35.77 -1.66
CA GLU A 178 -27.92 34.86 -0.68
C GLU A 178 -28.83 33.67 -0.32
N ALA A 179 -30.15 33.88 -0.34
CA ALA A 179 -31.15 32.85 -0.07
C ALA A 179 -31.00 31.62 -0.99
N GLY A 180 -30.66 31.85 -2.26
CA GLY A 180 -30.45 30.77 -3.23
C GLY A 180 -29.22 29.92 -2.93
N LEU A 181 -28.16 30.50 -2.34
CA LEU A 181 -26.98 29.74 -1.90
C LEU A 181 -27.27 28.96 -0.61
N ALA A 182 -28.01 29.57 0.32
CA ALA A 182 -28.40 28.93 1.57
C ALA A 182 -29.27 27.68 1.34
N ASP A 183 -30.16 27.68 0.36
CA ASP A 183 -30.97 26.52 0.00
C ASP A 183 -30.16 25.36 -0.59
N VAL A 184 -29.14 25.65 -1.39
CA VAL A 184 -28.26 24.59 -1.93
C VAL A 184 -27.42 23.96 -0.83
N LEU A 185 -26.86 24.78 0.07
CA LEU A 185 -26.10 24.28 1.22
C LEU A 185 -26.97 23.47 2.19
N ARG A 186 -28.25 23.82 2.36
CA ARG A 186 -29.20 23.05 3.18
C ARG A 186 -29.52 21.67 2.59
N ARG A 187 -29.43 21.51 1.28
CA ARG A 187 -29.73 20.24 0.57
C ARG A 187 -28.53 19.30 0.46
N GLU A 188 -27.33 19.71 0.86
CA GLU A 188 -26.12 18.88 0.81
C GLU A 188 -25.81 18.24 2.18
N PRO A 189 -26.17 16.96 2.41
CA PRO A 189 -26.04 16.31 3.73
C PRO A 189 -24.59 15.95 4.12
N LEU A 190 -23.65 15.93 3.18
CA LEU A 190 -22.28 15.44 3.43
C LEU A 190 -21.41 16.35 4.29
N LEU A 191 -21.79 17.62 4.47
CA LEU A 191 -21.06 18.54 5.37
C LEU A 191 -21.48 18.41 6.84
N ARG A 192 -22.55 17.69 7.16
CA ARG A 192 -23.05 17.59 8.55
C ARG A 192 -22.48 16.44 9.35
N SER A 193 -22.03 15.33 8.74
CA SER A 193 -21.67 14.13 9.52
C SER A 193 -20.25 14.15 10.12
N THR A 194 -19.33 14.97 9.60
CA THR A 194 -17.95 15.07 10.11
C THR A 194 -17.83 15.90 11.40
N ALA A 195 -18.83 16.72 11.72
CA ALA A 195 -18.82 17.51 12.97
C ALA A 195 -19.22 16.69 14.21
N GLN A 196 -19.82 15.50 14.05
CA GLN A 196 -20.35 14.71 15.17
C GLN A 196 -19.47 13.54 15.59
N THR A 197 -18.52 13.11 14.76
CA THR A 197 -17.62 11.96 15.07
C THR A 197 -16.25 12.37 15.63
N SER A 198 -15.81 13.62 15.51
CA SER A 198 -14.52 14.06 16.07
C SER A 198 -14.58 14.44 17.57
N ALA A 199 -15.78 14.69 18.11
CA ALA A 199 -15.94 15.14 19.50
C ALA A 199 -16.01 14.00 20.54
N THR A 200 -16.20 12.75 20.12
CA THR A 200 -16.38 11.61 21.05
C THR A 200 -15.15 10.69 21.16
N GLY A 201 -14.09 10.90 20.35
CA GLY A 201 -12.92 10.02 20.29
C GLY A 201 -11.74 10.35 21.21
N TRP A 202 -11.73 11.49 21.91
CA TRP A 202 -10.58 11.95 22.71
C TRP A 202 -10.74 11.85 24.23
N ASN A 203 -11.83 11.26 24.72
CA ASN A 203 -12.02 11.01 26.15
C ASN A 203 -11.94 9.51 26.45
N LEU A 204 -10.75 8.92 26.40
CA LEU A 204 -10.36 7.79 27.28
C LEU A 204 -8.86 7.46 27.13
N LYS A 205 -8.02 8.15 27.92
CA LYS A 205 -6.82 7.59 28.58
C LYS A 205 -6.11 8.69 29.38
N LYS A 206 -6.62 8.92 30.58
CA LYS A 206 -5.78 9.26 31.74
C LYS A 206 -6.26 8.40 32.89
N GLU A 207 -5.68 7.21 33.01
CA GLU A 207 -5.60 6.51 34.28
C GLU A 207 -4.17 6.60 34.79
N LYS A 208 -4.09 6.75 36.11
CA LYS A 208 -2.90 6.93 36.93
C LYS A 208 -2.06 5.67 37.03
#